data_AF-D2RV86-F1
#
_entry.id   AF-D2RV86-F1
#
_cell.length_a   1.000
_cell.length_b   1.000
_cell.length_c   1.000
_cell.angle_alpha   90.00
_cell.angle_beta   90.00
_cell.angle_gamma   90.00
#
_symmetry.space_group_name_H-M   'P 1'
#
loop_
_entity.id
_entity.type
_entity.pdbx_description
1 polymer ?
#
loop_
_entity_poly.entity_id
_entity_poly.type
_entity_poly.pdbx_seq_one_letter_code
_entity_poly.pdbx_strand_id
1 'polypeptide(L)'
;MTELTIPPDATDEHAAELVRDHVTVGDIVEVWERDRTGGDDPEVTGEVTGIEPGYLELDGRPLGEGSVRYDRIGTVILVESA
;
A
#
# COMPACT_ATOMS: atom_id res chain seq x y z
N MET A 1 11.81 9.26 -2.74
CA MET A 1 10.62 8.68 -3.36
C MET A 1 11.01 7.40 -4.05
N THR A 2 10.50 6.28 -3.55
CA THR A 2 10.80 4.94 -4.08
C THR A 2 9.49 4.26 -4.44
N GLU A 3 9.40 3.71 -5.64
CA GLU A 3 8.19 3.05 -6.15
C GLU A 3 8.37 1.53 -6.10
N LEU A 4 7.33 0.83 -5.64
CA LEU A 4 7.16 -0.61 -5.76
C LEU A 4 5.92 -0.88 -6.60
N THR A 5 6.09 -1.62 -7.70
CA THR A 5 4.97 -2.15 -8.48
C THR A 5 4.77 -3.63 -8.15
N ILE A 6 3.58 -3.99 -7.72
CA ILE A 6 3.21 -5.37 -7.42
C ILE A 6 2.84 -6.07 -8.74
N PRO A 7 3.46 -7.21 -9.08
CA PRO A 7 3.10 -7.97 -10.26
C PRO A 7 1.61 -8.35 -10.25
N PRO A 8 0.89 -8.27 -11.39
CA PRO A 8 -0.54 -8.58 -11.44
C PRO A 8 -0.86 -10.05 -11.09
N ASP A 9 0.09 -10.95 -11.35
CA ASP A 9 -0.01 -12.37 -11.02
C ASP A 9 0.49 -12.70 -9.60
N ALA A 10 0.94 -11.71 -8.82
CA ALA A 10 1.36 -11.93 -7.44
C ALA A 10 0.16 -12.30 -6.57
N THR A 11 0.30 -13.42 -5.85
CA THR A 11 -0.62 -13.84 -4.78
C THR A 11 -0.58 -12.85 -3.62
N ASP A 12 -1.66 -12.80 -2.84
CA ASP A 12 -1.80 -11.93 -1.66
C ASP A 12 -0.60 -12.03 -0.71
N GLU A 13 -0.10 -13.24 -0.43
CA GLU A 13 1.07 -13.47 0.44
C GLU A 13 2.34 -12.83 -0.14
N HIS A 14 2.61 -13.07 -1.42
CA HIS A 14 3.76 -12.49 -2.11
C HIS A 14 3.67 -10.96 -2.21
N ALA A 15 2.47 -10.43 -2.45
CA ALA A 15 2.23 -8.98 -2.45
C ALA A 15 2.48 -8.38 -1.06
N ALA A 16 2.05 -9.07 0.01
CA ALA A 16 2.32 -8.68 1.39
C ALA A 16 3.82 -8.64 1.69
N GLU A 17 4.56 -9.67 1.27
CA GLU A 17 6.02 -9.73 1.43
C GLU A 17 6.72 -8.56 0.72
N LEU A 18 6.37 -8.28 -0.54
CA LEU A 18 6.94 -7.17 -1.30
C LEU A 18 6.69 -5.82 -0.62
N VAL A 19 5.46 -5.57 -0.16
CA VAL A 19 5.12 -4.31 0.52
C VAL A 19 5.86 -4.21 1.85
N ARG A 20 5.91 -5.29 2.63
CA ARG A 20 6.62 -5.33 3.91
C ARG A 20 8.12 -5.07 3.77
N ASP A 21 8.73 -5.54 2.70
CA ASP A 21 10.15 -5.29 2.42
C ASP A 21 10.39 -3.85 1.92
N HIS A 22 9.36 -3.19 1.38
CA HIS A 22 9.45 -1.86 0.79
C HIS A 22 9.12 -0.72 1.76
N VAL A 23 8.22 -0.94 2.73
CA VAL A 23 7.73 0.09 3.66
C VAL A 23 7.87 -0.35 5.11
N THR A 24 8.01 0.63 6.00
CA THR A 24 8.14 0.46 7.45
C THR A 24 7.09 1.29 8.19
N VAL A 25 6.78 0.89 9.42
CA VAL A 25 5.85 1.66 10.27
C VAL A 25 6.45 3.04 10.56
N GLY A 26 5.67 4.10 10.29
CA GLY A 26 6.06 5.50 10.33
C GLY A 26 6.30 6.13 8.95
N ASP A 27 6.40 5.33 7.88
CA ASP A 27 6.59 5.84 6.52
C ASP A 27 5.29 6.43 5.96
N ILE A 28 5.37 7.50 5.17
CA ILE A 28 4.23 8.04 4.42
C ILE A 28 4.24 7.46 3.01
N VAL A 29 3.14 6.82 2.64
CA VAL A 29 3.01 6.11 1.36
C VAL A 29 1.76 6.53 0.61
N GLU A 30 1.85 6.44 -0.71
CA GLU A 30 0.72 6.50 -1.65
C GLU A 30 0.46 5.10 -2.20
N VAL A 31 -0.78 4.64 -2.07
CA VAL A 31 -1.21 3.35 -2.59
C VAL A 31 -2.16 3.56 -3.74
N TRP A 32 -1.95 2.77 -4.78
CA TRP A 32 -2.70 2.85 -6.01
C TRP A 32 -3.30 1.48 -6.36
N GLU A 33 -4.57 1.47 -6.76
CA GLU A 33 -5.29 0.25 -7.13
C GLU A 33 -4.66 -0.48 -8.31
N ARG A 34 -4.78 -1.81 -8.32
CA ARG A 34 -4.37 -2.67 -9.42
C ARG A 34 -5.26 -2.47 -10.66
N ASP A 35 -6.58 -2.38 -10.45
CA ASP A 35 -7.56 -2.17 -11.53
C ASP A 35 -7.76 -0.68 -11.83
N ARG A 36 -6.68 0.02 -12.23
CA ARG A 36 -6.78 1.43 -12.62
C ARG A 36 -7.65 1.58 -13.87
N THR A 37 -8.88 2.06 -13.71
CA THR A 37 -9.69 2.59 -14.82
C THR A 37 -9.45 4.09 -15.05
N GLY A 38 -8.19 4.54 -14.95
CA GLY A 38 -7.75 5.85 -15.45
C GLY A 38 -7.98 7.07 -14.54
N GLY A 39 -7.58 7.00 -13.27
CA GLY A 39 -7.44 8.18 -12.40
C GLY A 39 -5.98 8.64 -12.29
N ASP A 40 -5.75 9.95 -12.21
CA ASP A 40 -4.44 10.56 -11.94
C ASP A 40 -4.12 10.68 -10.43
N ASP A 41 -5.03 10.23 -9.56
CA ASP A 41 -4.92 10.33 -8.11
C ASP A 41 -4.70 8.94 -7.45
N PRO A 42 -3.90 8.85 -6.37
CA PRO A 42 -3.77 7.64 -5.58
C PRO A 42 -5.11 7.26 -4.94
N GLU A 43 -5.32 5.96 -4.72
CA GLU A 43 -6.52 5.48 -4.00
C GLU A 43 -6.48 5.97 -2.56
N VAL A 44 -5.30 5.93 -1.95
CA VAL A 44 -5.08 6.36 -0.57
C VAL A 44 -3.65 6.85 -0.35
N THR A 45 -3.52 7.85 0.49
CA THR A 45 -2.24 8.38 0.99
C THR A 45 -2.31 8.43 2.51
N GLY A 46 -1.29 7.92 3.20
CA GLY A 46 -1.27 7.92 4.67
C GLY A 46 0.03 7.40 5.26
N GLU A 47 0.19 7.55 6.57
CA GLU A 47 1.32 7.02 7.34
C GLU A 47 1.08 5.54 7.67
N VAL A 48 2.07 4.68 7.42
CA VAL A 48 2.00 3.26 7.78
C VAL A 48 1.99 3.12 9.30
N THR A 49 0.88 2.65 9.84
CA THR A 49 0.74 2.38 11.29
C THR A 49 0.88 0.91 11.64
N GLY A 50 0.68 0.03 10.66
CA GLY A 50 0.72 -1.42 10.84
C GLY A 50 0.89 -2.16 9.52
N ILE A 51 1.55 -3.32 9.57
CA ILE A 51 1.80 -4.19 8.43
C ILE A 51 1.31 -5.59 8.83
N GLU A 52 0.06 -5.91 8.49
CA GLU A 52 -0.59 -7.16 8.85
C GLU A 52 -0.55 -8.15 7.68
N PRO A 53 -0.64 -9.48 7.90
CA PRO A 53 -0.47 -10.46 6.82
C PRO A 53 -1.45 -10.34 5.64
N GLY A 54 -2.60 -9.70 5.85
CA GLY A 54 -3.64 -9.53 4.83
C GLY A 54 -3.90 -8.09 4.40
N TYR A 55 -3.32 -7.10 5.08
CA TYR A 55 -3.56 -5.69 4.80
C TYR A 55 -2.49 -4.76 5.38
N LEU A 56 -2.32 -3.61 4.76
CA LEU A 56 -1.52 -2.48 5.24
C LEU A 56 -2.42 -1.50 6.01
N GLU A 57 -2.05 -1.11 7.23
CA GLU A 57 -2.76 -0.08 7.99
C GLU A 57 -2.14 1.29 7.75
N LEU A 58 -2.96 2.25 7.34
CA LEU A 58 -2.59 3.64 7.11
C LEU A 58 -3.36 4.57 8.04
N ASP A 59 -2.65 5.50 8.70
CA ASP A 59 -3.28 6.58 9.48
C ASP A 59 -3.94 7.61 8.56
N GLY A 60 -4.96 8.30 9.07
CA GLY A 60 -5.76 9.28 8.34
C GLY A 60 -7.13 8.78 7.86
N ARG A 61 -7.52 7.55 8.25
CA ARG A 61 -8.83 6.93 7.96
C ARG A 61 -9.38 6.19 9.19
N PRO A 62 -10.71 6.07 9.36
CA PRO A 62 -11.28 5.32 10.48
C PRO A 62 -11.04 3.80 10.36
N LEU A 63 -10.95 3.11 11.51
CA LEU A 63 -10.78 1.65 11.61
C LEU A 63 -11.86 0.94 10.79
N GLY A 64 -11.44 0.19 9.75
CA GLY A 64 -12.29 -0.45 8.75
C GLY A 64 -12.18 0.16 7.34
N GLU A 65 -11.70 1.40 7.22
CA GLU A 65 -11.46 2.11 5.94
C GLU A 65 -9.98 2.52 5.74
N GLY A 66 -9.14 2.36 6.76
CA GLY A 66 -7.69 2.61 6.73
C GLY A 66 -6.82 1.38 6.45
N SER A 67 -7.44 0.21 6.27
CA SER A 67 -6.74 -1.03 5.95
C SER A 67 -6.82 -1.30 4.44
N VAL A 68 -5.68 -1.33 3.77
CA VAL A 68 -5.59 -1.63 2.33
C VAL A 68 -5.19 -3.08 2.11
N ARG A 69 -6.02 -3.83 1.40
CA ARG A 69 -5.72 -5.23 1.09
C ARG A 69 -4.68 -5.35 -0.02
N TYR A 70 -3.69 -6.23 0.16
CA TYR A 70 -2.60 -6.40 -0.80
C TYR A 70 -3.06 -6.85 -2.20
N ASP A 71 -4.16 -7.61 -2.31
CA ASP A 71 -4.72 -8.03 -3.60
C ASP A 71 -5.22 -6.85 -4.46
N ARG A 72 -5.53 -5.72 -3.83
CA ARG A 72 -5.97 -4.51 -4.50
C ARG A 72 -4.84 -3.57 -4.85
N ILE A 73 -3.66 -3.76 -4.26
CA ILE A 73 -2.51 -2.89 -4.47
C ILE A 73 -1.86 -3.21 -5.82
N GLY A 74 -1.83 -2.23 -6.70
CA GLY A 74 -1.03 -2.25 -7.93
C GLY A 74 0.34 -1.65 -7.70
N THR A 75 0.39 -0.48 -7.06
CA THR A 75 1.63 0.27 -6.85
C THR A 75 1.64 0.92 -5.47
N VAL A 76 2.79 0.90 -4.80
CA VAL A 76 3.07 1.62 -3.56
C VAL A 76 4.24 2.58 -3.79
N ILE A 77 4.02 3.86 -3.54
CA ILE A 77 5.06 4.90 -3.63
C ILE A 77 5.38 5.37 -2.23
N LEU A 78 6.63 5.20 -1.82
CA LEU A 78 7.16 5.78 -0.60
C LEU A 78 7.41 7.26 -0.83
N VAL A 79 6.62 8.12 -0.16
CA VAL A 79 6.70 9.58 -0.27
C VAL A 79 7.74 10.11 0.72
N GLU A 80 7.60 9.72 1.99
CA GLU A 80 8.48 10.10 3.08
C GLU A 80 8.86 8.87 3.91
N SER A 81 10.13 8.77 4.30
CA SER A 81 10.64 7.70 5.15
C SER A 81 10.78 8.18 6.59
N ALA A 82 10.48 7.31 7.55
CA ALA A 82 10.64 7.53 8.99
C ALA A 82 12.11 7.71 9.44
#